data_AF-A0A376VXF4-F1
#
_entry.id   AF-A0A376VXF4-F1
#
_cell.length_a   1.000
_cell.length_b   1.000
_cell.length_c   1.000
_cell.angle_alpha   90.00
_cell.angle_beta   90.00
_cell.angle_gamma   90.00
#
_symmetry.space_group_name_H-M   'P 1'
#
loop_
_entity.id
_entity.type
_entity.pdbx_description
1 polymer ?
#
loop_
_entity_poly.entity_id
_entity_poly.type
_entity_poly.pdbx_seq_one_letter_code
_entity_poly.pdbx_strand_id
1 'polypeptide(L)'
;MASLPTSTTNQIEQALADVDVPIVGVGGSYHLAESYPPVHYIATDNYALVESAFLHLKEKGVNRFAFYGLPESSGKRWATEREYAFRQLVAEEKYRGVVYQGLETAPENWQHAQNRLADWLQTLPPQTGIIAVTDARARHILQVCEHLHIPVPEKLCVIGIDNEELTRYLSRVALSSVAQGARQMGYQAAKLLHRLLDKEEMPLQRILVPPVRVIERRSTDYRSLTDPAVIQAMHYIRNHACKGIKVDQVLDAVGISRSNLEKRFKEEVGETIHAMIHAEKLEKARSLLISTTLSINEISQMCGYPSLQYFYSVFKKAYDTTPKEYRDVNSEVML
;
A
#
# COMPACT_ATOMS: atom_id res chain seq x y z
N MET A 1 -20.84 -26.06 20.61
CA MET A 1 -19.67 -25.23 20.94
C MET A 1 -18.59 -25.55 19.93
N ALA A 2 -18.53 -24.79 18.83
CA ALA A 2 -17.47 -24.94 17.85
C ALA A 2 -16.21 -24.26 18.40
N SER A 3 -15.14 -25.04 18.57
CA SER A 3 -13.81 -24.54 18.87
C SER A 3 -13.40 -23.49 17.84
N LEU A 4 -13.14 -22.27 18.29
CA LEU A 4 -12.52 -21.23 17.45
C LEU A 4 -11.22 -21.77 16.85
N PRO A 5 -10.92 -21.48 15.56
CA PRO A 5 -9.68 -21.94 14.96
C PRO A 5 -8.50 -21.31 15.70
N THR A 6 -7.71 -22.14 16.38
CA THR A 6 -6.43 -21.76 16.96
C THR A 6 -5.55 -21.25 15.82
N SER A 7 -5.02 -20.03 15.99
CA SER A 7 -4.12 -19.41 15.01
C SER A 7 -3.00 -20.37 14.60
N THR A 8 -2.55 -20.32 13.34
CA THR A 8 -1.48 -21.18 12.83
C THR A 8 -0.20 -21.09 13.68
N THR A 9 0.07 -19.92 14.28
CA THR A 9 1.17 -19.71 15.22
C THR A 9 1.02 -20.56 16.49
N ASN A 10 -0.19 -20.71 17.03
CA ASN A 10 -0.45 -21.56 18.19
C ASN A 10 -0.30 -23.05 17.86
N GLN A 11 -0.59 -23.45 16.62
CA GLN A 11 -0.44 -24.85 16.21
C GLN A 11 1.04 -25.25 16.11
N ILE A 12 1.90 -24.38 15.56
CA ILE A 12 3.34 -24.64 15.47
C ILE A 12 3.97 -24.61 16.87
N GLU A 13 3.60 -23.63 17.70
CA GLU A 13 4.08 -23.52 19.07
C GLU A 13 3.73 -24.77 19.90
N GLN A 14 2.49 -25.26 19.80
CA GLN A 14 2.07 -26.49 20.47
C GLN A 14 2.76 -27.73 19.93
N ALA A 15 2.97 -27.81 18.60
CA ALA A 15 3.63 -28.97 17.99
C ALA A 15 5.13 -29.06 18.34
N LEU A 16 5.76 -27.94 18.70
CA LEU A 16 7.19 -27.85 18.99
C LEU A 16 7.52 -27.70 20.48
N ALA A 17 6.52 -27.76 21.36
CA ALA A 17 6.69 -27.47 22.80
C ALA A 17 7.68 -28.42 23.50
N ASP A 18 7.75 -29.68 23.08
CA ASP A 18 8.55 -30.75 23.72
C ASP A 18 9.76 -31.17 22.88
N VAL A 19 10.29 -30.26 22.05
CA VAL A 19 11.38 -30.56 21.12
C VAL A 19 12.73 -30.10 21.69
N ASP A 20 13.70 -31.01 21.76
CA ASP A 20 15.02 -30.77 22.37
C ASP A 20 16.04 -30.06 21.46
N VAL A 21 15.80 -29.99 20.14
CA VAL A 21 16.72 -29.30 19.23
C VAL A 21 16.60 -27.78 19.37
N PRO A 22 17.67 -27.00 19.10
CA PRO A 22 17.59 -25.54 19.13
C PRO A 22 16.53 -24.97 18.18
N ILE A 23 15.65 -24.12 18.70
CA ILE A 23 14.58 -23.47 17.93
C ILE A 23 14.72 -21.95 18.04
N VAL A 24 14.56 -21.27 16.89
CA VAL A 24 14.42 -19.82 16.81
C VAL A 24 13.10 -19.51 16.11
N GLY A 25 12.16 -18.92 16.85
CA GLY A 25 10.88 -18.46 16.32
C GLY A 25 11.01 -17.17 15.53
N VAL A 26 10.17 -17.02 14.50
CA VAL A 26 10.04 -15.79 13.71
C VAL A 26 8.57 -15.39 13.65
N GLY A 27 8.26 -14.12 13.88
CA GLY A 27 6.89 -13.62 13.76
C GLY A 27 6.76 -12.14 14.09
N GLY A 28 5.59 -11.72 14.60
CA GLY A 28 5.32 -10.32 14.97
C GLY A 28 5.81 -9.96 16.36
N SER A 29 6.19 -8.69 16.58
CA SER A 29 6.38 -8.15 17.91
C SER A 29 5.06 -8.07 18.67
N TYR A 30 5.13 -8.22 20.00
CA TYR A 30 4.02 -8.04 20.92
C TYR A 30 4.27 -6.82 21.80
N HIS A 31 3.23 -6.05 22.09
CA HIS A 31 3.26 -4.94 23.02
C HIS A 31 3.61 -5.40 24.44
N LEU A 32 3.02 -6.51 24.88
CA LEU A 32 3.29 -7.13 26.19
C LEU A 32 4.46 -8.11 26.09
N ALA A 33 5.50 -7.90 26.91
CA ALA A 33 6.70 -8.74 26.91
C ALA A 33 6.41 -10.20 27.31
N GLU A 34 5.42 -10.40 28.16
CA GLU A 34 4.92 -11.70 28.61
C GLU A 34 4.14 -12.46 27.54
N SER A 35 3.69 -11.79 26.46
CA SER A 35 2.94 -12.42 25.37
C SER A 35 3.83 -13.13 24.34
N TYR A 36 5.15 -12.98 24.45
CA TYR A 36 6.10 -13.69 23.60
C TYR A 36 6.16 -15.19 23.96
N PRO A 37 6.24 -16.09 22.97
CA PRO A 37 6.37 -17.52 23.24
C PRO A 37 7.70 -17.85 23.92
N PRO A 38 7.81 -18.96 24.68
CA PRO A 38 8.99 -19.31 25.49
C PRO A 38 10.17 -19.86 24.67
N VAL A 39 10.50 -19.25 23.53
CA VAL A 39 11.59 -19.63 22.61
C VAL A 39 12.37 -18.39 22.18
N HIS A 40 13.62 -18.49 21.72
CA HIS A 40 14.31 -17.35 21.08
C HIS A 40 13.48 -16.79 19.92
N TYR A 41 13.38 -15.46 19.79
CA TYR A 41 12.42 -14.84 18.89
C TYR A 41 13.01 -13.67 18.10
N ILE A 42 12.89 -13.75 16.78
CA ILE A 42 13.12 -12.64 15.87
C ILE A 42 11.76 -12.09 15.44
N ALA A 43 11.46 -10.86 15.83
CA ALA A 43 10.17 -10.24 15.60
C ALA A 43 10.24 -9.14 14.54
N THR A 44 9.28 -9.09 13.62
CA THR A 44 9.00 -7.88 12.84
C THR A 44 8.38 -6.84 13.77
N ASP A 45 8.90 -5.61 13.76
CA ASP A 45 8.41 -4.56 14.63
C ASP A 45 7.05 -4.02 14.14
N ASN A 46 5.96 -4.52 14.73
CA ASN A 46 4.59 -4.14 14.39
C ASN A 46 4.31 -2.66 14.66
N TYR A 47 4.91 -2.05 15.68
CA TYR A 47 4.74 -0.62 15.96
C TYR A 47 5.44 0.20 14.87
N ALA A 48 6.72 -0.08 14.61
CA ALA A 48 7.49 0.64 13.60
C ALA A 48 6.91 0.51 12.18
N LEU A 49 6.27 -0.62 11.87
CA LEU A 49 5.55 -0.81 10.60
C LEU A 49 4.38 0.18 10.45
N VAL A 50 3.52 0.29 11.47
CA VAL A 50 2.38 1.19 11.44
C VAL A 50 2.82 2.65 11.53
N GLU A 51 3.84 2.94 12.33
CA GLU A 51 4.48 4.25 12.43
C GLU A 51 5.02 4.70 11.07
N SER A 52 5.77 3.85 10.37
CA SER A 52 6.30 4.17 9.04
C SER A 52 5.19 4.49 8.04
N ALA A 53 4.08 3.72 8.05
CA ALA A 53 2.93 4.00 7.20
C ALA A 53 2.22 5.32 7.57
N PHE A 54 2.09 5.58 8.87
CA PHE A 54 1.46 6.78 9.41
C PHE A 54 2.26 8.03 9.07
N LEU A 55 3.57 8.02 9.32
CA LEU A 55 4.47 9.12 9.00
C LEU A 55 4.46 9.44 7.50
N HIS A 56 4.49 8.43 6.63
CA HIS A 56 4.37 8.62 5.18
C HIS A 56 3.09 9.35 4.77
N LEU A 57 1.95 8.99 5.35
CA LEU A 57 0.68 9.68 5.08
C LEU A 57 0.70 11.11 5.64
N LYS A 58 1.22 11.29 6.86
CA LYS A 58 1.32 12.59 7.54
C LYS A 58 2.22 13.56 6.76
N GLU A 59 3.37 13.10 6.26
CA GLU A 59 4.30 13.89 5.45
C GLU A 59 3.68 14.40 4.15
N LYS A 60 2.69 13.67 3.61
CA LYS A 60 1.90 14.11 2.45
C LYS A 60 0.76 15.08 2.79
N GLY A 61 0.65 15.48 4.06
CA GLY A 61 -0.39 16.41 4.52
C GLY A 61 -1.74 15.76 4.83
N VAL A 62 -1.80 14.42 4.92
CA VAL A 62 -3.00 13.73 5.39
C VAL A 62 -3.17 14.01 6.88
N ASN A 63 -4.38 14.41 7.29
CA ASN A 63 -4.70 14.76 8.67
C ASN A 63 -5.89 13.97 9.24
N ARG A 64 -6.45 13.03 8.47
CA ARG A 64 -7.49 12.09 8.90
C ARG A 64 -7.00 10.69 8.62
N PHE A 65 -7.11 9.83 9.61
CA PHE A 65 -6.53 8.49 9.54
C PHE A 65 -7.59 7.44 9.83
N ALA A 66 -7.55 6.36 9.05
CA ALA A 66 -8.36 5.18 9.26
C ALA A 66 -7.50 3.93 9.21
N PHE A 67 -7.95 2.89 9.91
CA PHE A 67 -7.27 1.61 9.94
C PHE A 67 -8.21 0.49 9.53
N TYR A 68 -7.78 -0.32 8.55
CA TYR A 68 -8.51 -1.48 8.10
C TYR A 68 -7.85 -2.76 8.61
N GLY A 69 -8.43 -3.30 9.69
CA GLY A 69 -7.91 -4.44 10.44
C GLY A 69 -8.50 -5.79 10.02
N LEU A 70 -8.20 -6.80 10.85
CA LEU A 70 -8.84 -8.11 10.84
C LEU A 70 -9.60 -8.31 12.15
N PRO A 71 -10.65 -9.15 12.15
CA PRO A 71 -11.36 -9.50 13.37
C PRO A 71 -10.50 -10.42 14.24
N GLU A 72 -10.74 -10.38 15.55
CA GLU A 72 -10.06 -11.27 16.52
C GLU A 72 -10.29 -12.75 16.21
N SER A 73 -11.43 -13.10 15.59
CA SER A 73 -11.77 -14.46 15.16
C SER A 73 -10.75 -15.09 14.20
N SER A 74 -9.96 -14.27 13.50
CA SER A 74 -8.93 -14.74 12.57
C SER A 74 -7.72 -15.39 13.25
N GLY A 75 -7.58 -15.23 14.57
CA GLY A 75 -6.43 -15.70 15.34
C GLY A 75 -5.10 -14.98 15.02
N LYS A 76 -5.09 -14.01 14.12
CA LYS A 76 -3.87 -13.30 13.69
C LYS A 76 -3.46 -12.26 14.73
N ARG A 77 -2.67 -12.68 15.72
CA ARG A 77 -2.20 -11.82 16.83
C ARG A 77 -1.54 -10.51 16.35
N TRP A 78 -0.73 -10.57 15.29
CA TRP A 78 -0.10 -9.38 14.68
C TRP A 78 -1.10 -8.35 14.17
N ALA A 79 -2.33 -8.73 13.82
CA ALA A 79 -3.35 -7.79 13.40
C ALA A 79 -3.82 -6.92 14.57
N THR A 80 -4.03 -7.53 15.74
CA THR A 80 -4.37 -6.84 16.98
C THR A 80 -3.24 -5.92 17.43
N GLU A 81 -1.99 -6.36 17.34
CA GLU A 81 -0.80 -5.56 17.68
C GLU A 81 -0.67 -4.32 16.79
N ARG A 82 -0.86 -4.47 15.48
CA ARG A 82 -0.84 -3.33 14.53
C ARG A 82 -2.02 -2.37 14.77
N GLU A 83 -3.19 -2.90 15.08
CA GLU A 83 -4.36 -2.08 15.43
C GLU A 83 -4.13 -1.29 16.73
N TYR A 84 -3.50 -1.91 17.72
CA TYR A 84 -3.10 -1.26 18.97
C TYR A 84 -2.09 -0.12 18.69
N ALA A 85 -1.04 -0.40 17.91
CA ALA A 85 -0.06 0.62 17.51
C ALA A 85 -0.71 1.80 16.78
N PHE A 86 -1.66 1.54 15.88
CA PHE A 86 -2.42 2.60 15.20
C PHE A 86 -3.18 3.49 16.18
N ARG A 87 -3.90 2.90 17.15
CA ARG A 87 -4.63 3.66 18.17
C ARG A 87 -3.70 4.53 19.00
N GLN A 88 -2.54 4.00 19.37
CA GLN A 88 -1.53 4.73 20.15
C GLN A 88 -1.01 5.95 19.37
N LEU A 89 -0.53 5.76 18.14
CA LEU A 89 0.03 6.82 17.30
C LEU A 89 -0.98 7.94 17.04
N VAL A 90 -2.23 7.58 16.73
CA VAL A 90 -3.28 8.56 16.44
C VAL A 90 -3.69 9.35 17.69
N ALA A 91 -3.69 8.71 18.87
CA ALA A 91 -4.00 9.37 20.13
C ALA A 91 -2.89 10.36 20.54
N GLU A 92 -1.61 9.98 20.40
CA GLU A 92 -0.45 10.82 20.70
C GLU A 92 -0.45 12.11 19.87
N GLU A 93 -0.84 12.00 18.60
CA GLU A 93 -0.87 13.10 17.64
C GLU A 93 -2.20 13.88 17.62
N LYS A 94 -3.15 13.55 18.52
CA LYS A 94 -4.47 14.18 18.67
C LYS A 94 -5.34 14.16 17.40
N TYR A 95 -5.10 13.21 16.51
CA TYR A 95 -5.98 12.99 15.36
C TYR A 95 -7.20 12.14 15.75
N ARG A 96 -8.30 12.27 15.01
CA ARG A 96 -9.45 11.35 15.15
C ARG A 96 -9.24 10.17 14.22
N GLY A 97 -8.88 9.01 14.79
CA GLY A 97 -8.71 7.75 14.07
C GLY A 97 -10.00 6.95 14.02
N VAL A 98 -10.30 6.38 12.86
CA VAL A 98 -11.41 5.41 12.71
C VAL A 98 -10.84 4.03 12.46
N VAL A 99 -11.16 3.07 13.32
CA VAL A 99 -10.78 1.67 13.14
C VAL A 99 -11.98 0.89 12.61
N TYR A 100 -11.77 0.11 11.55
CA TYR A 100 -12.74 -0.85 11.06
C TYR A 100 -12.11 -2.24 10.97
N GLN A 101 -12.55 -3.10 11.87
CA GLN A 101 -12.29 -4.53 11.80
C GLN A 101 -13.25 -5.10 10.75
N GLY A 102 -12.75 -5.32 9.53
CA GLY A 102 -13.59 -5.90 8.48
C GLY A 102 -13.95 -7.36 8.76
N LEU A 103 -14.68 -7.96 7.83
CA LEU A 103 -14.98 -9.40 7.90
C LEU A 103 -13.81 -10.23 7.38
N GLU A 104 -13.75 -11.48 7.84
CA GLU A 104 -12.87 -12.49 7.26
C GLU A 104 -13.37 -12.80 5.85
N THR A 105 -12.50 -12.59 4.85
CA THR A 105 -12.86 -12.74 3.44
C THR A 105 -12.74 -14.21 3.07
N ALA A 106 -13.88 -14.88 2.96
CA ALA A 106 -14.00 -16.24 2.45
C ALA A 106 -14.94 -16.23 1.22
N PRO A 107 -14.83 -17.20 0.30
CA PRO A 107 -15.64 -17.23 -0.92
C PRO A 107 -17.15 -17.12 -0.64
N GLU A 108 -17.62 -17.77 0.42
CA GLU A 108 -19.03 -17.84 0.82
C GLU A 108 -19.63 -16.51 1.29
N ASN A 109 -18.81 -15.56 1.76
CA ASN A 109 -19.27 -14.29 2.30
C ASN A 109 -18.71 -13.08 1.54
N TRP A 110 -18.02 -13.30 0.42
CA TRP A 110 -17.28 -12.27 -0.30
C TRP A 110 -18.14 -11.07 -0.68
N GLN A 111 -19.33 -11.29 -1.25
CA GLN A 111 -20.24 -10.20 -1.62
C GLN A 111 -20.71 -9.39 -0.40
N HIS A 112 -21.00 -10.08 0.71
CA HIS A 112 -21.40 -9.42 1.94
C HIS A 112 -20.24 -8.61 2.53
N ALA A 113 -19.04 -9.17 2.58
CA ALA A 113 -17.83 -8.49 3.05
C ALA A 113 -17.52 -7.23 2.20
N GLN A 114 -17.69 -7.32 0.88
CA GLN A 114 -17.54 -6.20 -0.04
C GLN A 114 -18.57 -5.10 0.24
N ASN A 115 -19.85 -5.44 0.41
CA ASN A 115 -20.90 -4.45 0.70
C ASN A 115 -20.66 -3.74 2.04
N ARG A 116 -20.26 -4.48 3.08
CA ARG A 116 -19.97 -3.88 4.40
C ARG A 116 -18.74 -2.97 4.36
N LEU A 117 -17.73 -3.33 3.56
CA LEU A 117 -16.58 -2.47 3.32
C LEU A 117 -16.97 -1.22 2.53
N ALA A 118 -17.83 -1.36 1.52
CA ALA A 118 -18.38 -0.25 0.74
C ALA A 118 -19.13 0.76 1.62
N ASP A 119 -19.98 0.29 2.53
CA ASP A 119 -20.69 1.14 3.49
C ASP A 119 -19.70 1.97 4.29
N TRP A 120 -18.69 1.32 4.90
CA TRP A 120 -17.69 1.98 5.71
C TRP A 120 -16.86 2.99 4.92
N LEU A 121 -16.36 2.62 3.74
CA LEU A 121 -15.54 3.52 2.91
C LEU A 121 -16.29 4.79 2.52
N GLN A 122 -17.61 4.71 2.29
CA GLN A 122 -18.44 5.87 1.97
C GLN A 122 -18.66 6.79 3.17
N THR A 123 -18.55 6.29 4.41
CA THR A 123 -18.61 7.12 5.62
C THR A 123 -17.34 7.95 5.85
N LEU A 124 -16.22 7.56 5.24
CA LEU A 124 -14.95 8.22 5.46
C LEU A 124 -14.94 9.62 4.81
N PRO A 125 -14.55 10.68 5.55
CA PRO A 125 -14.40 12.00 4.98
C PRO A 125 -13.34 12.01 3.86
N PRO A 126 -13.44 12.94 2.90
CA PRO A 126 -12.36 13.17 1.94
C PRO A 126 -11.03 13.44 2.66
N GLN A 127 -9.92 13.09 1.98
CA GLN A 127 -8.54 13.27 2.46
C GLN A 127 -8.22 12.40 3.69
N THR A 128 -8.90 11.26 3.81
CA THR A 128 -8.58 10.24 4.81
C THR A 128 -7.55 9.27 4.26
N GLY A 129 -6.46 9.05 5.01
CA GLY A 129 -5.47 8.01 4.73
C GLY A 129 -5.80 6.74 5.49
N ILE A 130 -5.89 5.64 4.75
CA ILE A 130 -6.25 4.32 5.27
C ILE A 130 -4.99 3.46 5.33
N ILE A 131 -4.63 3.02 6.54
CA ILE A 131 -3.61 2.02 6.77
C ILE A 131 -4.29 0.66 6.83
N ALA A 132 -3.94 -0.25 5.93
CA ALA A 132 -4.41 -1.62 5.99
C ALA A 132 -3.39 -2.49 6.71
N VAL A 133 -3.89 -3.40 7.53
CA VAL A 133 -3.06 -4.34 8.30
C VAL A 133 -2.21 -5.27 7.41
N THR A 134 -2.58 -5.47 6.14
CA THR A 134 -1.79 -6.20 5.13
C THR A 134 -2.01 -5.65 3.71
N ASP A 135 -1.03 -5.94 2.85
CA ASP A 135 -1.20 -6.36 1.45
C ASP A 135 -2.64 -6.57 0.96
N ALA A 136 -3.13 -7.76 1.26
CA ALA A 136 -4.41 -8.26 0.78
C ALA A 136 -5.59 -7.38 1.21
N ARG A 137 -5.54 -6.81 2.41
CA ARG A 137 -6.60 -5.96 2.95
C ARG A 137 -6.63 -4.59 2.26
N ALA A 138 -5.47 -4.00 1.97
CA ALA A 138 -5.41 -2.78 1.16
C ALA A 138 -5.99 -3.01 -0.24
N ARG A 139 -5.72 -4.17 -0.86
CA ARG A 139 -6.30 -4.49 -2.18
C ARG A 139 -7.80 -4.66 -2.16
N HIS A 140 -8.34 -5.27 -1.10
CA HIS A 140 -9.78 -5.35 -0.91
C HIS A 140 -10.42 -3.95 -0.91
N ILE A 141 -9.79 -2.97 -0.26
CA ILE A 141 -10.22 -1.56 -0.35
C ILE A 141 -10.14 -1.06 -1.80
N LEU A 142 -9.01 -1.23 -2.48
CA LEU A 142 -8.82 -0.74 -3.86
C LEU A 142 -9.86 -1.33 -4.82
N GLN A 143 -10.20 -2.61 -4.69
CA GLN A 143 -11.25 -3.26 -5.50
C GLN A 143 -12.62 -2.62 -5.28
N VAL A 144 -12.98 -2.34 -4.02
CA VAL A 144 -14.24 -1.67 -3.69
C VAL A 144 -14.23 -0.23 -4.20
N CYS A 145 -13.11 0.49 -4.07
CA CYS A 145 -12.97 1.83 -4.62
C CYS A 145 -13.12 1.85 -6.15
N GLU A 146 -12.54 0.89 -6.87
CA GLU A 146 -12.72 0.76 -8.31
C GLU A 146 -14.19 0.50 -8.68
N HIS A 147 -14.88 -0.38 -7.96
CA HIS A 147 -16.28 -0.72 -8.19
C HIS A 147 -17.23 0.47 -7.93
N LEU A 148 -16.97 1.25 -6.88
CA LEU A 148 -17.76 2.41 -6.49
C LEU A 148 -17.30 3.71 -7.15
N HIS A 149 -16.27 3.66 -8.00
CA HIS A 149 -15.61 4.83 -8.59
C HIS A 149 -15.17 5.87 -7.54
N ILE A 150 -14.70 5.41 -6.37
CA ILE A 150 -14.13 6.27 -5.35
C ILE A 150 -12.71 6.68 -5.77
N PRO A 151 -12.41 7.99 -5.86
CA PRO A 151 -11.08 8.44 -6.25
C PRO A 151 -9.97 8.06 -5.25
N VAL A 152 -8.96 7.35 -5.73
CA VAL A 152 -7.75 6.99 -4.98
C VAL A 152 -6.54 7.42 -5.81
N PRO A 153 -5.62 8.25 -5.26
CA PRO A 153 -5.54 8.77 -3.89
C PRO A 153 -6.35 10.07 -3.63
N GLU A 154 -7.08 10.59 -4.62
CA GLU A 154 -7.59 11.97 -4.56
C GLU A 154 -8.64 12.19 -3.47
N LYS A 155 -9.49 11.19 -3.20
CA LYS A 155 -10.49 11.24 -2.12
C LYS A 155 -10.03 10.46 -0.89
N LEU A 156 -9.51 9.26 -1.07
CA LEU A 156 -8.99 8.41 0.00
C LEU A 156 -7.61 7.90 -0.37
N CYS A 157 -6.65 7.94 0.56
CA CYS A 157 -5.34 7.31 0.38
C CYS A 157 -5.35 5.90 0.96
N VAL A 158 -4.60 4.99 0.36
CA VAL A 158 -4.50 3.60 0.84
C VAL A 158 -3.03 3.19 0.90
N ILE A 159 -2.59 2.70 2.05
CA ILE A 159 -1.25 2.13 2.26
C ILE A 159 -1.36 0.74 2.89
N GLY A 160 -0.59 -0.21 2.37
CA GLY A 160 -0.46 -1.56 2.91
C GLY A 160 0.80 -1.77 3.77
N ILE A 161 0.98 -2.98 4.29
CA ILE A 161 2.08 -3.34 5.20
C ILE A 161 2.57 -4.76 4.85
N ASP A 162 3.22 -4.95 3.70
CA ASP A 162 3.91 -6.21 3.31
C ASP A 162 4.88 -6.03 2.11
N ASN A 163 4.57 -5.10 1.20
CA ASN A 163 5.22 -4.93 -0.11
C ASN A 163 5.21 -6.21 -0.96
N GLU A 164 4.07 -6.89 -0.99
CA GLU A 164 3.92 -8.16 -1.69
C GLU A 164 4.00 -7.97 -3.22
N GLU A 165 4.98 -8.63 -3.85
CA GLU A 165 5.34 -8.43 -5.27
C GLU A 165 4.31 -9.00 -6.24
N LEU A 166 3.84 -10.24 -6.03
CA LEU A 166 2.94 -10.96 -6.96
C LEU A 166 1.64 -10.20 -7.23
N THR A 167 1.24 -9.40 -6.27
CA THR A 167 -0.04 -8.74 -6.20
C THR A 167 0.09 -7.22 -6.44
N ARG A 168 1.30 -6.76 -6.79
CA ARG A 168 1.63 -5.37 -7.17
C ARG A 168 0.95 -4.93 -8.48
N TYR A 169 0.76 -5.87 -9.41
CA TYR A 169 0.31 -5.60 -10.78
C TYR A 169 -1.14 -6.02 -11.06
N LEU A 170 -1.88 -6.48 -10.02
CA LEU A 170 -3.25 -6.99 -10.17
C LEU A 170 -4.33 -5.92 -10.03
N SER A 171 -4.02 -4.74 -9.50
CA SER A 171 -4.93 -3.58 -9.42
C SER A 171 -4.50 -2.48 -10.38
N ARG A 172 -5.46 -1.69 -10.89
CA ARG A 172 -5.14 -0.52 -11.73
C ARG A 172 -4.40 0.55 -10.95
N VAL A 173 -4.65 0.65 -9.64
CA VAL A 173 -3.97 1.56 -8.72
C VAL A 173 -2.84 0.81 -8.04
N ALA A 174 -1.60 1.20 -8.35
CA ALA A 174 -0.44 0.62 -7.71
C ALA A 174 -0.42 0.96 -6.21
N LEU A 175 -0.33 -0.08 -5.37
CA LEU A 175 -0.46 0.03 -3.92
C LEU A 175 0.87 0.43 -3.26
N SER A 176 0.90 1.56 -2.56
CA SER A 176 1.97 1.91 -1.64
C SER A 176 1.99 0.95 -0.45
N SER A 177 3.16 0.55 -0.01
CA SER A 177 3.27 -0.41 1.08
C SER A 177 4.58 -0.29 1.85
N VAL A 178 4.54 -0.62 3.14
CA VAL A 178 5.74 -0.71 3.99
C VAL A 178 6.46 -2.04 3.72
N ALA A 179 7.72 -1.96 3.31
CA ALA A 179 8.57 -3.13 3.12
C ALA A 179 9.13 -3.59 4.47
N GLN A 180 8.75 -4.79 4.91
CA GLN A 180 9.26 -5.38 6.14
C GLN A 180 10.74 -5.78 6.00
N GLY A 181 11.47 -5.84 7.11
CA GLY A 181 12.84 -6.35 7.17
C GLY A 181 12.97 -7.87 7.02
N ALA A 182 12.12 -8.53 6.20
CA ALA A 182 11.97 -9.99 6.19
C ALA A 182 13.26 -10.76 5.88
N ARG A 183 14.06 -10.28 4.93
CA ARG A 183 15.38 -10.87 4.63
C ARG A 183 16.34 -10.75 5.82
N GLN A 184 16.34 -9.61 6.50
CA GLN A 184 17.15 -9.38 7.69
C GLN A 184 16.67 -10.24 8.86
N MET A 185 15.36 -10.42 9.03
CA MET A 185 14.79 -11.34 10.03
C MET A 185 15.31 -12.77 9.82
N GLY A 186 15.22 -13.29 8.60
CA GLY A 186 15.72 -14.63 8.28
C GLY A 186 17.23 -14.76 8.51
N TYR A 187 18.01 -13.74 8.13
CA TYR A 187 19.46 -13.71 8.37
C TYR A 187 19.80 -13.75 9.87
N GLN A 188 19.15 -12.92 10.69
CA GLN A 188 19.38 -12.90 12.14
C GLN A 188 18.91 -14.21 12.80
N ALA A 189 17.80 -14.79 12.33
CA ALA A 189 17.32 -16.07 12.82
C ALA A 189 18.33 -17.19 12.57
N ALA A 190 18.87 -17.29 11.36
CA ALA A 190 19.89 -18.28 11.02
C ALA A 190 21.20 -18.06 11.79
N LYS A 191 21.65 -16.79 11.93
CA LYS A 191 22.84 -16.43 12.71
C LYS A 191 22.69 -16.81 14.19
N LEU A 192 21.51 -16.58 14.77
CA LEU A 192 21.22 -16.95 16.14
C LEU A 192 21.14 -18.47 16.31
N LEU A 193 20.50 -19.16 15.37
CA LEU A 193 20.43 -20.63 15.38
C LEU A 193 21.82 -21.27 15.33
N HIS A 194 22.73 -20.74 14.52
CA HIS A 194 24.11 -21.23 14.45
C HIS A 194 24.82 -21.16 15.82
N ARG A 195 24.68 -20.04 16.55
CA ARG A 195 25.23 -19.89 17.90
C ARG A 195 24.61 -20.88 18.90
N LEU A 196 23.32 -21.16 18.77
CA LEU A 196 22.65 -22.14 19.62
C LEU A 196 23.09 -23.58 19.31
N LEU A 197 23.43 -23.89 18.06
CA LEU A 197 24.01 -25.18 17.68
C LEU A 197 25.39 -25.41 18.32
N ASP A 198 26.14 -24.33 18.55
CA ASP A 198 27.40 -24.34 19.31
C ASP A 198 27.19 -24.46 20.84
N LYS A 199 25.93 -24.64 21.29
CA LYS A 199 25.52 -24.75 22.70
C LYS A 199 25.88 -23.53 23.55
N GLU A 200 25.90 -22.35 22.95
CA GLU A 200 26.12 -21.10 23.66
C GLU A 200 24.92 -20.80 24.59
N GLU A 201 25.18 -20.64 25.90
CA GLU A 201 24.15 -20.28 26.87
C GLU A 201 23.77 -18.80 26.74
N MET A 202 22.49 -18.53 26.50
CA MET A 202 21.96 -17.17 26.38
C MET A 202 20.57 -17.08 26.99
N PRO A 203 20.19 -15.93 27.58
CA PRO A 203 18.79 -15.69 27.91
C PRO A 203 17.94 -15.65 26.63
N LEU A 204 16.63 -15.89 26.76
CA LEU A 204 15.71 -15.84 25.62
C LEU A 204 15.80 -14.49 24.90
N GLN A 205 16.31 -14.52 23.67
CA GLN A 205 16.57 -13.32 22.88
C GLN A 205 15.28 -12.82 22.23
N ARG A 206 15.07 -11.50 22.25
CA ARG A 206 13.93 -10.80 21.62
C ARG A 206 14.47 -9.71 20.71
N ILE A 207 14.74 -10.06 19.45
CA ILE A 207 15.36 -9.14 18.49
C ILE A 207 14.25 -8.59 17.60
N LEU A 208 13.99 -7.29 17.71
CA LEU A 208 13.07 -6.58 16.83
C LEU A 208 13.80 -6.13 15.56
N VAL A 209 13.22 -6.42 14.41
CA VAL A 209 13.72 -5.98 13.11
C VAL A 209 12.76 -4.93 12.55
N PRO A 210 13.22 -3.68 12.32
CA PRO A 210 12.38 -2.61 11.81
C PRO A 210 12.06 -2.80 10.31
N PRO A 211 11.08 -2.06 9.76
CA PRO A 211 10.88 -1.98 8.33
C PRO A 211 12.09 -1.38 7.61
N VAL A 212 12.24 -1.72 6.33
CA VAL A 212 13.33 -1.19 5.48
C VAL A 212 13.01 0.22 5.03
N ARG A 213 11.81 0.41 4.45
CA ARG A 213 11.30 1.69 3.94
C ARG A 213 9.84 1.56 3.53
N VAL A 214 9.18 2.69 3.32
CA VAL A 214 7.92 2.75 2.58
C VAL A 214 8.21 2.78 1.08
N ILE A 215 7.53 1.94 0.32
CA ILE A 215 7.54 1.99 -1.15
C ILE A 215 6.35 2.82 -1.59
N GLU A 216 6.62 4.07 -1.96
CA GLU A 216 5.60 4.99 -2.47
C GLU A 216 5.13 4.57 -3.86
N ARG A 217 3.82 4.47 -4.02
CA ARG A 217 3.12 4.25 -5.29
C ARG A 217 1.87 5.13 -5.37
N ARG A 218 1.08 4.90 -6.42
CA ARG A 218 -0.07 5.73 -6.79
C ARG A 218 -1.12 5.83 -5.68
N SER A 219 -1.37 4.79 -4.90
CA SER A 219 -2.43 4.82 -3.88
C SER A 219 -2.20 5.82 -2.73
N THR A 220 -1.02 6.44 -2.66
CA THR A 220 -0.70 7.54 -1.74
C THR A 220 -0.11 8.75 -2.46
N ASP A 221 -0.19 8.88 -3.79
CA ASP A 221 0.28 10.08 -4.51
C ASP A 221 -0.73 11.25 -4.35
N TYR A 222 -0.91 11.64 -3.10
CA TYR A 222 -1.84 12.69 -2.67
C TYR A 222 -1.18 14.06 -2.82
N ARG A 223 -1.92 14.99 -3.41
CA ARG A 223 -1.45 16.34 -3.75
C ARG A 223 -2.27 17.45 -3.08
N SER A 224 -2.86 17.17 -1.92
CA SER A 224 -3.68 18.14 -1.17
C SER A 224 -4.86 18.74 -1.96
N LEU A 225 -5.43 17.94 -2.86
CA LEU A 225 -6.62 18.35 -3.62
C LEU A 225 -7.84 18.41 -2.70
N THR A 226 -8.59 19.50 -2.79
CA THR A 226 -9.76 19.84 -1.98
C THR A 226 -11.00 20.06 -2.84
N ASP A 227 -10.85 20.60 -4.05
CA ASP A 227 -11.96 20.90 -4.92
C ASP A 227 -12.58 19.60 -5.51
N PRO A 228 -13.87 19.31 -5.28
CA PRO A 228 -14.50 18.08 -5.77
C PRO A 228 -14.43 17.89 -7.29
N ALA A 229 -14.49 18.99 -8.05
CA ALA A 229 -14.41 18.95 -9.51
C ALA A 229 -12.98 18.64 -9.97
N VAL A 230 -11.97 19.20 -9.30
CA VAL A 230 -10.55 18.91 -9.59
C VAL A 230 -10.19 17.49 -9.19
N ILE A 231 -10.67 17.01 -8.03
CA ILE A 231 -10.55 15.62 -7.58
C ILE A 231 -11.10 14.67 -8.65
N GLN A 232 -12.32 14.92 -9.14
CA GLN A 232 -12.94 14.08 -10.16
C GLN A 232 -12.22 14.16 -11.51
N ALA A 233 -11.79 15.36 -11.93
CA ALA A 233 -11.03 15.57 -13.15
C ALA A 233 -9.69 14.82 -13.11
N MET A 234 -8.93 14.96 -12.03
CA MET A 234 -7.65 14.28 -11.83
C MET A 234 -7.82 12.76 -11.84
N HIS A 235 -8.83 12.26 -11.14
CA HIS A 235 -9.13 10.84 -11.14
C HIS A 235 -9.48 10.31 -12.54
N TYR A 236 -10.30 11.05 -13.29
CA TYR A 236 -10.65 10.70 -14.67
C TYR A 236 -9.42 10.64 -15.57
N ILE A 237 -8.57 11.68 -15.52
CA ILE A 237 -7.32 11.77 -16.28
C ILE A 237 -6.43 10.56 -15.96
N ARG A 238 -6.20 10.27 -14.68
CA ARG A 238 -5.34 9.16 -14.26
C ARG A 238 -5.80 7.77 -14.71
N ASN A 239 -7.09 7.60 -15.01
CA ASN A 239 -7.66 6.35 -15.49
C ASN A 239 -7.76 6.26 -17.03
N HIS A 240 -7.73 7.41 -17.72
CA HIS A 240 -8.05 7.48 -19.15
C HIS A 240 -6.99 8.19 -20.00
N ALA A 241 -5.95 8.80 -19.41
CA ALA A 241 -4.92 9.56 -20.12
C ALA A 241 -4.29 8.79 -21.30
N CYS A 242 -4.02 7.50 -21.10
CA CYS A 242 -3.42 6.62 -22.10
C CYS A 242 -4.35 6.25 -23.25
N LYS A 243 -5.66 6.53 -23.14
CA LYS A 243 -6.66 6.27 -24.19
C LYS A 243 -6.79 7.42 -25.19
N GLY A 244 -5.87 8.39 -25.16
CA GLY A 244 -5.89 9.53 -26.07
C GLY A 244 -7.02 10.53 -25.81
N ILE A 245 -7.41 10.70 -24.55
CA ILE A 245 -8.44 11.68 -24.16
C ILE A 245 -8.00 13.12 -24.47
N LYS A 246 -8.97 13.96 -24.78
CA LYS A 246 -8.87 15.41 -24.92
C LYS A 246 -9.47 16.08 -23.69
N VAL A 247 -9.27 17.40 -23.58
CA VAL A 247 -9.82 18.22 -22.50
C VAL A 247 -11.35 18.11 -22.46
N ASP A 248 -12.04 18.07 -23.60
CA ASP A 248 -13.50 17.98 -23.65
C ASP A 248 -14.05 16.73 -22.94
N GLN A 249 -13.40 15.56 -23.08
CA GLN A 249 -13.84 14.37 -22.35
C GLN A 249 -13.69 14.51 -20.83
N VAL A 250 -12.73 15.31 -20.35
CA VAL A 250 -12.60 15.61 -18.91
C VAL A 250 -13.76 16.50 -18.45
N LEU A 251 -14.16 17.47 -19.27
CA LEU A 251 -15.31 18.34 -18.99
C LEU A 251 -16.61 17.55 -18.91
N ASP A 252 -16.83 16.66 -19.88
CA ASP A 252 -18.02 15.81 -19.94
C ASP A 252 -18.12 14.87 -18.72
N ALA A 253 -16.99 14.34 -18.27
CA ALA A 253 -16.93 13.44 -17.11
C ALA A 253 -17.20 14.14 -15.77
N VAL A 254 -16.91 15.45 -15.68
CA VAL A 254 -17.09 16.24 -14.45
C VAL A 254 -18.44 16.99 -14.46
N GLY A 255 -18.97 17.32 -15.64
CA GLY A 255 -20.24 18.05 -15.79
C GLY A 255 -20.12 19.56 -15.53
N ILE A 256 -18.97 20.16 -15.82
CA ILE A 256 -18.70 21.60 -15.60
C ILE A 256 -18.20 22.27 -16.89
N SER A 257 -18.55 23.54 -17.08
CA SER A 257 -18.08 24.33 -18.22
C SER A 257 -16.55 24.48 -18.25
N ARG A 258 -16.00 24.52 -19.47
CA ARG A 258 -14.55 24.65 -19.72
C ARG A 258 -13.88 25.74 -18.89
N SER A 259 -14.38 26.96 -18.98
CA SER A 259 -13.77 28.12 -18.33
C SER A 259 -13.74 27.98 -16.80
N ASN A 260 -14.76 27.36 -16.21
CA ASN A 260 -14.83 27.15 -14.78
C ASN A 260 -13.88 26.03 -14.33
N LEU A 261 -13.84 24.90 -15.05
CA LEU A 261 -12.95 23.81 -14.67
C LEU A 261 -11.48 24.17 -14.88
N GLU A 262 -11.10 24.80 -15.99
CA GLU A 262 -9.70 25.21 -16.22
C GLU A 262 -9.22 26.21 -15.19
N LYS A 263 -10.08 27.15 -14.75
CA LYS A 263 -9.76 28.09 -13.68
C LYS A 263 -9.49 27.35 -12.36
N ARG A 264 -10.44 26.55 -11.88
CA ARG A 264 -10.34 25.80 -10.61
C ARG A 264 -9.15 24.84 -10.62
N PHE A 265 -8.94 24.16 -11.73
CA PHE A 265 -7.84 23.22 -11.90
C PHE A 265 -6.48 23.92 -11.86
N LYS A 266 -6.34 25.08 -12.50
CA LYS A 266 -5.10 25.86 -12.44
C LYS A 266 -4.87 26.47 -11.05
N GLU A 267 -5.92 26.91 -10.37
CA GLU A 267 -5.82 27.46 -9.01
C GLU A 267 -5.32 26.42 -8.00
N GLU A 268 -5.75 25.16 -8.13
CA GLU A 268 -5.39 24.11 -7.18
C GLU A 268 -4.16 23.28 -7.58
N VAL A 269 -4.00 22.98 -8.87
CA VAL A 269 -2.91 22.11 -9.38
C VAL A 269 -1.71 22.94 -9.86
N GLY A 270 -1.90 24.22 -10.18
CA GLY A 270 -0.88 25.09 -10.79
C GLY A 270 -0.64 24.83 -12.28
N GLU A 271 -1.19 23.73 -12.82
CA GLU A 271 -1.00 23.27 -14.19
C GLU A 271 -2.32 23.29 -14.98
N THR A 272 -2.23 23.19 -16.31
CA THR A 272 -3.42 23.05 -17.16
C THR A 272 -3.90 21.60 -17.24
N ILE A 273 -5.19 21.38 -17.53
CA ILE A 273 -5.75 20.04 -17.77
C ILE A 273 -4.97 19.31 -18.87
N HIS A 274 -4.64 20.03 -19.96
CA HIS A 274 -3.86 19.46 -21.06
C HIS A 274 -2.46 19.04 -20.61
N ALA A 275 -1.74 19.87 -19.84
CA ALA A 275 -0.44 19.52 -19.29
C ALA A 275 -0.53 18.25 -18.40
N MET A 276 -1.55 18.18 -17.54
CA MET A 276 -1.76 17.02 -16.67
C MET A 276 -2.09 15.73 -17.43
N ILE A 277 -2.85 15.79 -18.53
CA ILE A 277 -3.06 14.61 -19.40
C ILE A 277 -1.73 14.07 -19.93
N HIS A 278 -0.82 14.94 -20.37
CA HIS A 278 0.49 14.50 -20.87
C HIS A 278 1.40 14.00 -19.76
N ALA A 279 1.40 14.66 -18.60
CA ALA A 279 2.16 14.22 -17.43
C ALA A 279 1.73 12.81 -16.98
N GLU A 280 0.43 12.54 -16.91
CA GLU A 280 -0.10 11.23 -16.52
C GLU A 280 0.17 10.13 -17.56
N LYS A 281 0.25 10.47 -18.87
CA LYS A 281 0.73 9.52 -19.89
C LYS A 281 2.20 9.15 -19.69
N LEU A 282 3.04 10.15 -19.40
CA LEU A 282 4.46 9.92 -19.12
C LEU A 282 4.62 9.01 -17.89
N GLU A 283 3.82 9.27 -16.86
CA GLU A 283 3.93 8.53 -15.62
C GLU A 283 3.43 7.09 -15.72
N LYS A 284 2.40 6.84 -16.55
CA LYS A 284 2.03 5.47 -16.91
C LYS A 284 3.15 4.76 -17.67
N ALA A 285 3.78 5.44 -18.63
CA ALA A 285 4.89 4.85 -19.38
C ALA A 285 6.08 4.53 -18.46
N ARG A 286 6.45 5.44 -17.56
CA ARG A 286 7.47 5.24 -16.52
C ARG A 286 7.15 4.03 -15.66
N SER A 287 5.92 3.95 -15.16
CA SER A 287 5.46 2.81 -14.37
C SER A 287 5.62 1.50 -15.14
N LEU A 288 5.17 1.42 -16.39
CA LEU A 288 5.29 0.21 -17.21
C LEU A 288 6.75 -0.17 -17.51
N LEU A 289 7.66 0.80 -17.64
CA LEU A 289 9.09 0.54 -17.84
C LEU A 289 9.72 -0.16 -16.63
N ILE A 290 9.32 0.26 -15.42
CA ILE A 290 9.81 -0.30 -14.14
C ILE A 290 9.21 -1.68 -13.86
N SER A 291 7.91 -1.81 -14.11
CA SER A 291 7.07 -2.89 -13.56
C SER A 291 6.75 -4.04 -14.52
N THR A 292 7.10 -3.90 -15.80
CA THR A 292 6.76 -4.90 -16.82
C THR A 292 7.92 -5.16 -17.75
N THR A 293 7.89 -6.31 -18.42
CA THR A 293 8.86 -6.70 -19.45
C THR A 293 8.43 -6.30 -20.87
N LEU A 294 7.34 -5.53 -21.02
CA LEU A 294 6.83 -5.08 -22.31
C LEU A 294 7.90 -4.34 -23.10
N SER A 295 7.88 -4.45 -24.43
CA SER A 295 8.80 -3.69 -25.27
C SER A 295 8.53 -2.19 -25.16
N ILE A 296 9.57 -1.37 -25.33
CA ILE A 296 9.44 0.10 -25.29
C ILE A 296 8.46 0.60 -26.36
N ASN A 297 8.38 -0.11 -27.50
CA ASN A 297 7.43 0.18 -28.57
C ASN A 297 5.98 -0.07 -28.12
N GLU A 298 5.70 -1.23 -27.51
CA GLU A 298 4.37 -1.52 -26.96
C GLU A 298 3.96 -0.51 -25.89
N ILE A 299 4.87 -0.13 -24.99
CA ILE A 299 4.59 0.88 -23.96
C ILE A 299 4.22 2.22 -24.60
N SER A 300 4.96 2.66 -25.62
CA SER A 300 4.66 3.89 -26.36
C SER A 300 3.24 3.86 -26.94
N GLN A 301 2.87 2.75 -27.59
CA GLN A 301 1.53 2.58 -28.19
C GLN A 301 0.43 2.53 -27.13
N MET A 302 0.63 1.73 -26.07
CA MET A 302 -0.34 1.58 -24.97
C MET A 302 -0.58 2.88 -24.21
N CYS A 303 0.42 3.76 -24.12
CA CYS A 303 0.29 5.07 -23.48
C CYS A 303 -0.29 6.15 -24.42
N GLY A 304 -0.62 5.79 -25.66
CA GLY A 304 -1.25 6.70 -26.63
C GLY A 304 -0.28 7.74 -27.23
N TYR A 305 1.01 7.42 -27.33
CA TYR A 305 1.96 8.26 -28.07
C TYR A 305 1.89 7.99 -29.58
N PRO A 306 1.93 9.03 -30.44
CA PRO A 306 1.81 8.87 -31.90
C PRO A 306 2.92 8.04 -32.53
N SER A 307 4.13 8.09 -31.97
CA SER A 307 5.28 7.33 -32.46
C SER A 307 6.29 7.09 -31.33
N LEU A 308 7.13 6.07 -31.51
CA LEU A 308 8.22 5.75 -30.60
C LEU A 308 9.21 6.91 -30.48
N GLN A 309 9.55 7.57 -31.60
CA GLN A 309 10.46 8.71 -31.62
C GLN A 309 9.90 9.89 -30.81
N TYR A 310 8.61 10.16 -30.93
CA TYR A 310 7.96 11.19 -30.13
C TYR A 310 7.98 10.83 -28.64
N PHE A 311 7.63 9.59 -28.28
CA PHE A 311 7.73 9.10 -26.91
C PHE A 311 9.14 9.29 -26.32
N TYR A 312 10.18 8.87 -27.04
CA TYR A 312 11.57 9.08 -26.62
C TYR A 312 11.90 10.55 -26.38
N SER A 313 11.46 11.45 -27.27
CA SER A 313 11.72 12.89 -27.13
C SER A 313 11.05 13.49 -25.88
N VAL A 314 9.80 13.11 -25.62
CA VAL A 314 9.02 13.61 -24.48
C VAL A 314 9.56 13.02 -23.18
N PHE A 315 9.90 11.73 -23.17
CA PHE A 315 10.46 11.06 -22.00
C PHE A 315 11.84 11.65 -21.62
N LYS A 316 12.72 11.82 -22.62
CA LYS A 316 14.04 12.43 -22.41
C LYS A 316 13.93 13.87 -21.92
N LYS A 317 12.95 14.65 -22.40
CA LYS A 317 12.70 16.01 -21.91
C LYS A 317 12.22 16.05 -20.45
N ALA A 318 11.53 15.01 -19.99
CA ALA A 318 10.94 14.97 -18.66
C ALA A 318 11.88 14.38 -17.59
N TYR A 319 12.70 13.39 -17.94
CA TYR A 319 13.53 12.63 -16.99
C TYR A 319 15.04 12.64 -17.34
N ASP A 320 15.46 13.45 -18.31
CA ASP A 320 16.84 13.61 -18.78
C ASP A 320 17.58 12.31 -19.18
N THR A 321 16.83 11.23 -19.35
CA THR A 321 17.32 9.88 -19.67
C THR A 321 16.44 9.25 -20.74
N THR A 322 16.96 8.27 -21.47
CA THR A 322 16.13 7.52 -22.42
C THR A 322 15.26 6.49 -21.70
N PRO A 323 14.09 6.12 -22.26
CA PRO A 323 13.27 5.02 -21.74
C PRO A 323 14.03 3.72 -21.47
N LYS A 324 15.06 3.42 -22.29
CA LYS A 324 15.89 2.22 -22.13
C LYS A 324 16.81 2.33 -20.93
N GLU A 325 17.61 3.40 -20.85
CA GLU A 325 18.50 3.66 -19.70
C GLU A 325 17.71 3.71 -18.39
N TYR A 326 16.52 4.33 -18.42
CA TYR A 326 15.65 4.41 -17.26
C TYR A 326 15.20 3.01 -16.79
N ARG A 327 14.86 2.11 -17.72
CA ARG A 327 14.53 0.71 -17.39
C ARG A 327 15.74 -0.02 -16.81
N ASP A 328 16.91 0.10 -17.42
CA ASP A 328 18.10 -0.65 -17.00
C ASP A 328 18.52 -0.33 -15.56
N VAL A 329 18.28 0.91 -15.11
CA VAL A 329 18.61 1.36 -13.74
C VAL A 329 17.50 1.07 -12.72
N ASN A 330 16.23 1.14 -13.12
CA ASN A 330 15.10 1.16 -12.20
C ASN A 330 14.20 -0.07 -12.27
N SER A 331 14.43 -1.02 -13.19
CA SER A 331 13.53 -2.16 -13.36
C SER A 331 13.54 -3.08 -12.13
N GLU A 332 12.35 -3.39 -11.64
CA GLU A 332 12.16 -4.33 -10.53
C GLU A 332 12.02 -5.79 -11.02
N VAL A 333 11.89 -5.99 -12.33
CA VAL A 333 11.64 -7.31 -12.94
C VAL A 333 12.91 -7.92 -13.54
N MET A 334 13.92 -7.09 -13.80
CA MET A 334 15.22 -7.52 -14.33
C MET A 334 16.31 -7.68 -13.26
N LEU A 335 15.98 -7.33 -11.99
CA LEU A 335 16.77 -7.60 -10.79
C LEU A 335 16.25 -8.87 -10.11
#